data_AF-A0A8B6G983-F1
#
_entry.id   AF-A0A8B6G983-F1
#
_cell.length_a   1.000
_cell.length_b   1.000
_cell.length_c   1.000
_cell.angle_alpha   90.00
_cell.angle_beta   90.00
_cell.angle_gamma   90.00
#
_symmetry.space_group_name_H-M   'P 1'
#
loop_
_entity.id
_entity.type
_entity.pdbx_description
1 polymer ?
#
loop_
_entity_poly.entity_id
_entity_poly.type
_entity_poly.pdbx_seq_one_letter_code
_entity_poly.pdbx_strand_id
1 'polypeptide(L)'
;MIYATMKTQITQLFRGRNISTKFESYYMNASAAELIDPFIHQHRYELLINQNFKCKGKNIFLLVFIHMAPDNFAGRNLIRSTLGTIFSFHSKRIESVFVLGKTENTTLQQEIEHESKRYMDIIQGNFIDSYRNLTYKLVFSLFWVNNFCKNAEFVIKMDDDIIINIPLVVPYLTEKLKTGKSVDVLECKTITENIPVRERNNKWFITLEEYPFTKFLPYCAGHSSIMSIDVVRKMYRASKNVPYLWLEDVYGSGFLSLLLKLDMLMPKFYVEPVLNGLYEMPCSLFYLNILKNYNNSLEMWKTITKYEKRLNCSV
;
A
#
# COMPACT_ATOMS: atom_id res chain seq x y z
N MET A 1 -2.19 -5.65 28.52
CA MET A 1 -3.24 -6.16 27.62
C MET A 1 -2.72 -6.38 26.20
N ILE A 2 -2.19 -5.35 25.50
CA ILE A 2 -1.65 -5.45 24.12
C ILE A 2 -0.63 -6.60 23.96
N TYR A 3 0.39 -6.67 24.81
CA TYR A 3 1.43 -7.71 24.76
C TYR A 3 0.89 -9.15 24.82
N ALA A 4 -0.10 -9.42 25.68
CA ALA A 4 -0.70 -10.76 25.77
C ALA A 4 -1.48 -11.11 24.50
N THR A 5 -2.24 -10.14 23.95
CA THR A 5 -2.94 -10.29 22.68
C THR A 5 -1.97 -10.54 21.53
N MET A 6 -0.84 -9.81 21.47
CA MET A 6 0.20 -10.03 20.45
C MET A 6 0.74 -11.46 20.53
N LYS A 7 1.07 -11.94 21.74
CA LYS A 7 1.50 -13.32 21.97
C LYS A 7 0.49 -14.33 21.44
N THR A 8 -0.79 -14.18 21.77
CA THR A 8 -1.83 -15.08 21.27
C THR A 8 -1.97 -15.04 19.74
N GLN A 9 -2.03 -13.85 19.14
CA GLN A 9 -2.19 -13.70 17.69
C GLN A 9 -1.00 -14.28 16.93
N ILE A 10 0.19 -14.11 17.48
CA ILE A 10 1.39 -14.69 16.92
C ILE A 10 1.41 -16.21 17.03
N THR A 11 1.09 -16.77 18.20
CA THR A 11 0.95 -18.23 18.33
C THR A 11 -0.07 -18.76 17.32
N GLN A 12 -1.14 -18.01 17.04
CA GLN A 12 -2.11 -18.37 15.98
C GLN A 12 -1.52 -18.30 14.57
N LEU A 13 -0.75 -17.25 14.24
CA LEU A 13 -0.04 -17.15 12.94
C LEU A 13 0.88 -18.35 12.71
N PHE A 14 1.40 -18.93 13.79
CA PHE A 14 2.42 -19.98 13.80
C PHE A 14 1.87 -21.40 13.93
N ARG A 15 0.63 -21.57 14.41
CA ARG A 15 0.03 -22.89 14.64
C ARG A 15 0.03 -23.74 13.34
N GLY A 16 0.69 -24.90 13.39
CA GLY A 16 0.75 -25.84 12.27
C GLY A 16 1.80 -25.51 11.18
N ARG A 17 2.68 -24.53 11.41
CA ARG A 17 3.80 -24.20 10.50
C ARG A 17 5.12 -24.72 11.05
N ASN A 18 6.07 -25.04 10.17
CA ASN A 18 7.43 -25.43 10.57
C ASN A 18 8.21 -24.18 10.99
N ILE A 19 8.48 -24.04 12.29
CA ILE A 19 9.12 -22.86 12.89
C ILE A 19 10.52 -23.26 13.37
N SER A 20 11.49 -22.36 13.26
CA SER A 20 12.80 -22.58 13.89
C SER A 20 12.63 -22.65 15.42
N THR A 21 13.17 -23.69 16.05
CA THR A 21 13.17 -23.84 17.52
C THR A 21 13.79 -22.66 18.26
N LYS A 22 14.76 -21.97 17.63
CA LYS A 22 15.37 -20.74 18.16
C LYS A 22 14.36 -19.60 18.28
N PHE A 23 13.38 -19.54 17.39
CA PHE A 23 12.42 -18.46 17.37
C PHE A 23 11.21 -18.70 18.26
N GLU A 24 10.70 -19.93 18.39
CA GLU A 24 9.70 -20.20 19.43
C GLU A 24 10.26 -19.81 20.80
N SER A 25 11.53 -20.15 21.06
CA SER A 25 12.24 -19.68 22.26
C SER A 25 12.36 -18.16 22.33
N TYR A 26 12.89 -17.49 21.29
CA TYR A 26 13.01 -16.02 21.27
C TYR A 26 11.67 -15.31 21.47
N TYR A 27 10.63 -15.69 20.72
CA TYR A 27 9.31 -15.06 20.78
C TYR A 27 8.58 -15.30 22.10
N MET A 28 8.65 -16.53 22.63
CA MET A 28 8.07 -16.85 23.93
C MET A 28 8.79 -16.10 25.06
N ASN A 29 10.09 -15.85 24.89
CA ASN A 29 10.94 -15.16 25.88
C ASN A 29 11.06 -13.64 25.68
N ALA A 30 10.65 -13.10 24.51
CA ALA A 30 10.73 -11.68 24.21
C ALA A 30 9.87 -10.88 25.20
N SER A 31 10.44 -9.84 25.78
CA SER A 31 9.78 -8.91 26.69
C SER A 31 8.74 -8.06 25.96
N ALA A 32 7.86 -7.42 26.73
CA ALA A 32 6.89 -6.48 26.17
C ALA A 32 7.56 -5.29 25.47
N ALA A 33 8.73 -4.85 25.95
CA ALA A 33 9.46 -3.74 25.34
C ALA A 33 10.02 -4.08 23.96
N GLU A 34 10.37 -5.35 23.71
CA GLU A 34 10.93 -5.80 22.43
C GLU A 34 9.85 -5.98 21.34
N LEU A 35 8.60 -6.27 21.72
CA LEU A 35 7.50 -6.46 20.77
C LEU A 35 6.67 -5.20 20.55
N ILE A 36 6.58 -4.30 21.54
CA ILE A 36 5.76 -3.09 21.45
C ILE A 36 6.50 -2.01 20.70
N ASP A 37 6.18 -1.87 19.42
CA ASP A 37 6.56 -0.70 18.63
C ASP A 37 5.77 0.56 19.10
N PRO A 38 6.44 1.65 19.51
CA PRO A 38 5.77 2.84 20.02
C PRO A 38 4.90 3.59 19.00
N PHE A 39 5.24 3.54 17.71
CA PHE A 39 4.48 4.24 16.68
C PHE A 39 3.16 3.51 16.41
N ILE A 40 3.23 2.20 16.16
CA ILE A 40 2.07 1.37 15.78
C ILE A 40 1.18 1.07 17.00
N HIS A 41 1.75 0.52 18.07
CA HIS A 41 0.97 -0.07 19.17
C HIS A 41 0.48 0.98 20.17
N GLN A 42 1.24 2.08 20.37
CA GLN A 42 0.81 3.17 21.24
C GLN A 42 0.03 4.26 20.49
N HIS A 43 -0.27 4.04 19.21
CA HIS A 43 -1.10 4.92 18.40
C HIS A 43 -0.58 6.35 18.29
N ARG A 44 0.74 6.53 18.24
CA ARG A 44 1.38 7.85 18.14
C ARG A 44 1.37 8.36 16.70
N TYR A 45 0.21 8.33 16.06
CA TYR A 45 -0.01 8.77 14.68
C TYR A 45 -0.18 10.29 14.63
N GLU A 46 0.88 11.03 14.94
CA GLU A 46 0.89 12.48 14.81
C GLU A 46 0.91 12.88 13.32
N LEU A 47 0.01 13.80 12.96
CA LEU A 47 -0.17 14.32 11.62
C LEU A 47 0.59 15.64 11.49
N LEU A 48 1.63 15.68 10.67
CA LEU A 48 2.33 16.92 10.32
C LEU A 48 1.55 17.71 9.26
N ILE A 49 1.00 16.99 8.28
CA ILE A 49 0.15 17.56 7.23
C ILE A 49 -1.09 16.70 7.10
N ASN A 50 -2.26 17.33 7.17
CA ASN A 50 -3.54 16.63 7.04
C ASN A 50 -4.44 17.33 6.01
N GLN A 51 -4.87 16.59 4.99
CA GLN A 51 -5.74 17.06 3.90
C GLN A 51 -7.12 16.39 3.98
N ASN A 52 -7.72 16.38 5.18
CA ASN A 52 -8.97 15.66 5.45
C ASN A 52 -10.16 16.09 4.57
N PHE A 53 -10.16 17.31 4.02
CA PHE A 53 -11.19 17.78 3.09
C PHE A 53 -11.24 16.97 1.79
N LYS A 54 -10.16 16.22 1.45
CA LYS A 54 -10.16 15.31 0.30
C LYS A 54 -11.33 14.34 0.36
N CYS A 55 -11.72 13.88 1.55
CA CYS A 55 -12.83 12.94 1.74
C CYS A 55 -14.01 13.49 2.56
N LYS A 56 -13.83 14.59 3.31
CA LYS A 56 -14.87 15.16 4.18
C LYS A 56 -16.15 15.49 3.38
N GLY A 57 -17.29 14.92 3.80
CA GLY A 57 -18.60 15.20 3.20
C GLY A 57 -18.81 14.63 1.79
N LYS A 58 -17.89 13.78 1.31
CA LYS A 58 -17.96 13.18 -0.02
C LYS A 58 -18.21 11.68 0.06
N ASN A 59 -18.94 11.15 -0.92
CA ASN A 59 -18.98 9.73 -1.21
C ASN A 59 -17.89 9.43 -2.26
N ILE A 60 -16.89 8.66 -1.83
CA ILE A 60 -15.70 8.34 -2.63
C ILE A 60 -15.88 6.91 -3.13
N PHE A 61 -15.84 6.71 -4.45
CA PHE A 61 -15.87 5.35 -4.98
C PHE A 61 -14.49 4.69 -4.86
N LEU A 62 -13.45 5.44 -5.23
CA LEU A 62 -12.08 4.95 -5.20
C LEU A 62 -11.16 6.00 -4.56
N LEU A 63 -10.47 5.63 -3.49
CA LEU A 63 -9.33 6.38 -2.97
C LEU A 63 -8.04 5.74 -3.47
N VAL A 64 -7.17 6.50 -4.13
CA VAL A 64 -5.82 6.08 -4.47
C VAL A 64 -4.85 6.73 -3.47
N PHE A 65 -4.23 5.94 -2.61
CA PHE A 65 -3.16 6.44 -1.75
C PHE A 65 -1.80 6.02 -2.30
N ILE A 66 -0.96 7.02 -2.54
CA ILE A 66 0.31 6.88 -3.25
C ILE A 66 1.44 6.99 -2.23
N HIS A 67 2.17 5.91 -2.00
CA HIS A 67 3.39 5.94 -1.19
C HIS A 67 4.49 6.60 -2.01
N MET A 68 5.00 7.72 -1.51
CA MET A 68 5.95 8.56 -2.23
C MET A 68 7.11 8.95 -1.31
N ALA A 69 8.33 9.02 -1.84
CA ALA A 69 9.46 9.57 -1.11
C ALA A 69 9.34 11.10 -0.98
N PRO A 70 9.80 11.72 0.13
CA PRO A 70 9.65 13.16 0.37
C PRO A 70 10.28 14.03 -0.74
N ASP A 71 11.44 13.64 -1.24
CA ASP A 71 12.22 14.31 -2.29
C ASP A 71 11.73 14.03 -3.72
N ASN A 72 10.78 13.10 -3.91
CA ASN A 72 10.27 12.76 -5.24
C ASN A 72 9.17 13.72 -5.74
N PHE A 73 9.49 15.02 -5.84
CA PHE A 73 8.57 16.04 -6.38
C PHE A 73 8.22 15.79 -7.85
N ALA A 74 9.18 15.30 -8.64
CA ALA A 74 8.97 14.99 -10.05
C ALA A 74 7.92 13.88 -10.23
N GLY A 75 8.00 12.81 -9.44
CA GLY A 75 7.01 11.73 -9.41
C GLY A 75 5.62 12.22 -9.00
N ARG A 76 5.52 13.07 -7.97
CA ARG A 76 4.24 13.69 -7.59
C ARG A 76 3.64 14.51 -8.73
N ASN A 77 4.43 15.35 -9.38
CA ASN A 77 3.96 16.16 -10.52
C ASN A 77 3.55 15.31 -11.73
N LEU A 78 4.26 14.22 -11.98
CA LEU A 78 3.92 13.27 -13.04
C LEU A 78 2.58 12.57 -12.75
N ILE A 79 2.36 12.13 -11.52
CA ILE A 79 1.08 11.53 -11.12
C ILE A 79 -0.06 12.56 -11.22
N ARG A 80 0.15 13.80 -10.77
CA ARG A 80 -0.83 14.89 -10.94
C ARG A 80 -1.17 15.15 -12.40
N SER A 81 -0.21 14.98 -13.31
CA SER A 81 -0.38 15.19 -14.76
C SER A 81 -0.93 13.96 -15.50
N THR A 82 -1.07 12.83 -14.81
CA THR A 82 -1.53 11.56 -15.40
C THR A 82 -2.81 11.09 -14.70
N LEU A 83 -2.76 10.00 -13.91
CA LEU A 83 -3.93 9.42 -13.24
C LEU A 83 -4.59 10.41 -12.24
N GLY A 84 -3.82 11.34 -11.69
CA GLY A 84 -4.31 12.38 -10.79
C GLY A 84 -5.21 13.42 -11.46
N THR A 85 -5.32 13.43 -12.79
CA THR A 85 -6.27 14.28 -13.53
C THR A 85 -7.70 13.70 -13.55
N ILE A 86 -7.87 12.42 -13.19
CA ILE A 86 -9.16 11.72 -13.27
C ILE A 86 -9.83 11.73 -11.89
N PHE A 87 -10.61 12.78 -11.62
CA PHE A 87 -11.36 12.94 -10.36
C PHE A 87 -12.74 12.25 -10.37
N SER A 88 -13.21 11.85 -11.55
CA SER A 88 -14.48 11.13 -11.73
C SER A 88 -14.48 10.33 -13.03
N PHE A 89 -15.05 9.13 -13.00
CA PHE A 89 -15.25 8.28 -14.18
C PHE A 89 -16.57 7.51 -14.05
N HIS A 90 -17.42 7.51 -15.09
CA HIS A 90 -18.80 6.96 -15.02
C HIS A 90 -19.58 7.38 -13.75
N SER A 91 -19.55 8.67 -13.41
CA SER A 91 -20.19 9.24 -12.21
C SER A 91 -19.69 8.66 -10.88
N LYS A 92 -18.56 7.94 -10.87
CA LYS A 92 -17.87 7.46 -9.68
C LYS A 92 -16.72 8.40 -9.35
N ARG A 93 -16.71 8.91 -8.13
CA ARG A 93 -15.69 9.85 -7.66
C ARG A 93 -14.42 9.15 -7.25
N ILE A 94 -13.30 9.68 -7.73
CA ILE A 94 -11.96 9.21 -7.42
C ILE A 94 -11.23 10.35 -6.71
N GLU A 95 -10.56 10.01 -5.62
CA GLU A 95 -9.65 10.93 -4.93
C GLU A 95 -8.28 10.29 -4.85
N SER A 96 -7.23 11.11 -4.91
CA SER A 96 -5.86 10.68 -4.73
C SER A 96 -5.15 11.51 -3.65
N VAL A 97 -4.31 10.84 -2.87
CA VAL A 97 -3.47 11.46 -1.82
C VAL A 97 -2.07 10.88 -1.83
N PHE A 98 -1.05 11.73 -1.72
CA PHE A 98 0.34 11.33 -1.52
C PHE A 98 0.61 11.12 -0.04
N VAL A 99 1.24 10.01 0.32
CA VAL A 99 1.57 9.64 1.71
C VAL A 99 3.06 9.73 1.93
N LEU A 100 3.47 10.64 2.82
CA LEU A 100 4.85 10.92 3.17
C LEU A 100 5.09 10.69 4.67
N GLY A 101 6.32 10.33 5.02
CA GLY A 101 6.87 10.54 6.36
C GLY A 101 7.59 11.89 6.45
N LYS A 102 8.14 12.20 7.63
CA LYS A 102 9.02 13.35 7.81
C LYS A 102 10.39 13.08 7.22
N THR A 103 11.06 14.16 6.82
CA THR A 103 12.48 14.17 6.49
C THR A 103 13.26 14.90 7.59
N GLU A 104 14.54 14.58 7.77
CA GLU A 104 15.43 15.33 8.68
C GLU A 104 15.96 16.61 8.01
N ASN A 105 15.86 16.71 6.69
CA ASN A 105 16.27 17.89 5.95
C ASN A 105 15.19 18.99 6.08
N THR A 106 15.52 20.04 6.84
CA THR A 106 14.60 21.15 7.12
C THR A 106 14.19 21.92 5.87
N THR A 107 15.11 22.12 4.91
CA THR A 107 14.82 22.77 3.62
C THR A 107 13.81 21.93 2.82
N LEU A 108 14.05 20.62 2.72
CA LEU A 108 13.13 19.72 2.03
C LEU A 108 11.75 19.68 2.70
N GLN A 109 11.70 19.69 4.04
CA GLN A 109 10.44 19.75 4.78
C GLN A 109 9.66 21.04 4.48
N GLN A 110 10.35 22.18 4.42
CA GLN A 110 9.72 23.46 4.02
C GLN A 110 9.18 23.39 2.59
N GLU A 111 9.92 22.83 1.64
CA GLU A 111 9.45 22.67 0.26
C GLU A 111 8.19 21.80 0.17
N ILE A 112 8.12 20.71 0.94
CA ILE A 112 6.93 19.85 1.04
C ILE A 112 5.73 20.62 1.61
N GLU A 113 5.93 21.45 2.62
CA GLU A 113 4.86 22.30 3.18
C GLU A 113 4.34 23.32 2.16
N HIS A 114 5.22 23.93 1.37
CA HIS A 114 4.82 24.84 0.28
C HIS A 114 4.07 24.10 -0.82
N GLU A 115 4.55 22.91 -1.23
CA GLU A 115 3.88 22.04 -2.18
C GLU A 115 2.48 21.65 -1.68
N SER A 116 2.38 21.25 -0.41
CA SER A 116 1.13 20.83 0.23
C SER A 116 0.11 21.97 0.29
N LYS A 117 0.54 23.20 0.60
CA LYS A 117 -0.32 24.40 0.54
C LYS A 117 -0.85 24.66 -0.87
N ARG A 118 -0.04 24.38 -1.90
CA ARG A 118 -0.40 24.61 -3.31
C ARG A 118 -1.35 23.56 -3.87
N TYR A 119 -1.07 22.28 -3.65
CA TYR A 119 -1.78 21.17 -4.32
C TYR A 119 -2.78 20.46 -3.43
N MET A 120 -2.69 20.63 -2.10
CA MET A 120 -3.73 20.17 -1.17
C MET A 120 -3.97 18.65 -1.24
N ASP A 121 -2.93 17.87 -1.58
CA ASP A 121 -3.01 16.43 -1.86
C ASP A 121 -1.95 15.59 -1.14
N ILE A 122 -1.20 16.18 -0.19
CA ILE A 122 -0.17 15.50 0.60
C ILE A 122 -0.67 15.26 2.02
N ILE A 123 -0.60 14.02 2.50
CA ILE A 123 -0.72 13.69 3.92
C ILE A 123 0.66 13.28 4.45
N GLN A 124 1.01 13.75 5.65
CA GLN A 124 2.33 13.50 6.22
C GLN A 124 2.22 13.09 7.69
N GLY A 125 2.83 11.94 8.02
CA GLY A 125 2.92 11.45 9.39
C GLY A 125 4.27 11.78 10.04
N ASN A 126 4.29 11.93 11.37
CA ASN A 126 5.51 12.18 12.14
C ASN A 126 6.34 10.90 12.37
N PHE A 127 6.85 10.29 11.30
CA PHE A 127 7.80 9.19 11.33
C PHE A 127 8.84 9.41 10.23
N ILE A 128 10.11 9.07 10.48
CA ILE A 128 11.18 9.26 9.49
C ILE A 128 10.87 8.44 8.25
N ASP A 129 10.80 9.08 7.08
CA ASP A 129 10.58 8.41 5.82
C ASP A 129 11.87 7.71 5.38
N SER A 130 11.89 6.38 5.50
CA SER A 130 13.03 5.56 5.10
C SER A 130 12.52 4.18 4.68
N TYR A 131 13.36 3.45 3.94
CA TYR A 131 13.00 2.11 3.47
C TYR A 131 12.64 1.17 4.62
N ARG A 132 13.34 1.25 5.76
CA ARG A 132 12.99 0.45 6.94
C ARG A 132 11.70 0.91 7.62
N ASN A 133 11.21 2.12 7.39
CA ASN A 133 10.00 2.64 8.02
C ASN A 133 8.76 2.58 7.10
N LEU A 134 8.81 1.83 5.99
CA LEU A 134 7.67 1.68 5.09
C LEU A 134 6.44 1.10 5.79
N THR A 135 6.62 0.23 6.78
CA THR A 135 5.52 -0.27 7.61
C THR A 135 4.84 0.82 8.42
N TYR A 136 5.58 1.83 8.91
CA TYR A 136 4.96 3.00 9.53
C TYR A 136 4.12 3.79 8.52
N LYS A 137 4.63 3.98 7.29
CA LYS A 137 3.88 4.63 6.20
C LYS A 137 2.61 3.87 5.85
N LEU A 138 2.66 2.53 5.78
CA LEU A 138 1.48 1.68 5.56
C LEU A 138 0.46 1.84 6.70
N VAL A 139 0.86 1.63 7.96
CA VAL A 139 -0.07 1.70 9.09
C VAL A 139 -0.64 3.11 9.26
N PHE A 140 0.17 4.15 9.02
CA PHE A 140 -0.30 5.53 8.96
C PHE A 140 -1.34 5.75 7.85
N SER A 141 -1.15 5.16 6.68
CA SER A 141 -2.14 5.21 5.58
C SER A 141 -3.45 4.56 6.00
N LEU A 142 -3.40 3.36 6.58
CA LEU A 142 -4.57 2.65 7.09
C LEU A 142 -5.30 3.47 8.19
N PHE A 143 -4.54 4.07 9.10
CA PHE A 143 -5.05 5.00 10.11
C PHE A 143 -5.78 6.19 9.46
N TRP A 144 -5.14 6.87 8.49
CA TRP A 144 -5.68 8.07 7.88
C TRP A 144 -6.99 7.75 7.13
N VAL A 145 -7.02 6.67 6.35
CA VAL A 145 -8.24 6.23 5.65
C VAL A 145 -9.35 5.91 6.64
N ASN A 146 -9.05 5.16 7.70
CA ASN A 146 -10.04 4.78 8.72
C ASN A 146 -10.67 6.01 9.41
N ASN A 147 -9.91 7.09 9.60
CA ASN A 147 -10.38 8.28 10.34
C ASN A 147 -10.96 9.38 9.44
N PHE A 148 -10.39 9.59 8.25
CA PHE A 148 -10.72 10.74 7.40
C PHE A 148 -11.39 10.36 6.09
N CYS A 149 -11.23 9.12 5.61
CA CYS A 149 -11.80 8.66 4.34
C CYS A 149 -12.67 7.41 4.48
N LYS A 150 -13.38 7.29 5.60
CA LYS A 150 -14.22 6.12 5.91
C LYS A 150 -15.35 5.85 4.91
N ASN A 151 -15.73 6.83 4.09
CA ASN A 151 -16.81 6.70 3.11
C ASN A 151 -16.32 6.24 1.72
N ALA A 152 -15.06 5.84 1.59
CA ALA A 152 -14.58 5.19 0.37
C ALA A 152 -15.21 3.80 0.23
N GLU A 153 -15.51 3.36 -0.99
CA GLU A 153 -15.91 1.97 -1.28
C GLU A 153 -14.66 1.09 -1.41
N PHE A 154 -13.74 1.53 -2.27
CA PHE A 154 -12.45 0.87 -2.51
C PHE A 154 -11.28 1.81 -2.28
N VAL A 155 -10.15 1.21 -1.97
CA VAL A 155 -8.89 1.88 -1.71
C VAL A 155 -7.79 1.15 -2.47
N ILE A 156 -7.00 1.87 -3.26
CA ILE A 156 -5.81 1.32 -3.92
C ILE A 156 -4.55 1.90 -3.27
N LYS A 157 -3.65 1.01 -2.84
CA LYS A 157 -2.26 1.31 -2.54
C LYS A 157 -1.47 1.28 -3.85
N MET A 158 -0.63 2.28 -4.07
CA MET A 158 0.40 2.21 -5.10
C MET A 158 1.71 2.85 -4.64
N ASP A 159 2.82 2.32 -5.14
CA ASP A 159 4.14 2.94 -5.06
C ASP A 159 4.36 3.97 -6.17
N ASP A 160 5.49 4.66 -6.10
CA ASP A 160 5.86 5.79 -6.96
C ASP A 160 6.47 5.39 -8.31
N ASP A 161 6.39 4.13 -8.71
CA ASP A 161 6.86 3.62 -10.00
C ASP A 161 5.74 2.97 -10.85
N ILE A 162 4.48 3.18 -10.47
CA ILE A 162 3.30 2.57 -11.10
C ILE A 162 2.37 3.64 -11.66
N ILE A 163 1.63 3.29 -12.70
CA ILE A 163 0.42 4.02 -13.08
C ILE A 163 -0.78 3.07 -13.06
N ILE A 164 -1.88 3.56 -12.50
CA ILE A 164 -3.17 2.85 -12.46
C ILE A 164 -3.99 3.25 -13.68
N ASN A 165 -4.52 2.26 -14.37
CA ASN A 165 -5.54 2.44 -15.39
C ASN A 165 -6.91 2.68 -14.75
N ILE A 166 -7.20 3.92 -14.34
CA ILE A 166 -8.48 4.29 -13.73
C ILE A 166 -9.69 3.95 -14.62
N PRO A 167 -9.65 4.20 -15.95
CA PRO A 167 -10.75 3.84 -16.85
C PRO A 167 -11.07 2.34 -16.90
N LEU A 168 -10.10 1.46 -16.66
CA LEU A 168 -10.31 0.01 -16.57
C LEU A 168 -10.66 -0.47 -15.15
N VAL A 169 -10.03 0.12 -14.13
CA VAL A 169 -10.26 -0.21 -12.71
C VAL A 169 -11.68 0.13 -12.28
N VAL A 170 -12.24 1.27 -12.68
CA VAL A 170 -13.55 1.70 -12.19
C VAL A 170 -14.69 0.77 -12.65
N PRO A 171 -14.80 0.37 -13.94
CA PRO A 171 -15.77 -0.63 -14.36
C PRO A 171 -15.53 -1.98 -13.69
N TYR A 172 -14.27 -2.43 -13.55
CA TYR A 172 -13.91 -3.67 -12.88
C TYR A 172 -14.44 -3.74 -11.43
N LEU A 173 -14.21 -2.69 -10.65
CA LEU A 173 -14.71 -2.59 -9.27
C LEU A 173 -16.23 -2.38 -9.21
N THR A 174 -16.81 -1.72 -10.21
CA THR A 174 -18.26 -1.56 -10.32
C THR A 174 -18.96 -2.90 -10.55
N GLU A 175 -18.38 -3.79 -11.34
CA GLU A 175 -18.88 -5.15 -11.55
C GLU A 175 -18.85 -5.97 -10.25
N LYS A 176 -17.78 -5.84 -9.44
CA LYS A 176 -17.70 -6.49 -8.12
C LYS A 176 -18.82 -6.08 -7.18
N LEU A 177 -19.16 -4.79 -7.14
CA LEU A 177 -20.30 -4.31 -6.34
C LEU A 177 -21.61 -4.96 -6.81
N LYS A 178 -21.84 -5.02 -8.13
CA LYS A 178 -23.06 -5.62 -8.70
C LYS A 178 -23.19 -7.12 -8.40
N THR A 179 -22.06 -7.83 -8.39
CA THR A 179 -22.02 -9.28 -8.15
C THR A 179 -21.93 -9.66 -6.67
N GLY A 180 -21.98 -8.69 -5.75
CA GLY A 180 -21.88 -8.92 -4.31
C GLY A 180 -20.49 -9.34 -3.81
N LYS A 181 -19.45 -9.16 -4.63
CA LYS A 181 -18.05 -9.55 -4.34
C LYS A 181 -17.19 -8.35 -3.91
N SER A 182 -17.78 -7.42 -3.14
CA SER A 182 -17.15 -6.14 -2.76
C SER A 182 -16.69 -6.06 -1.29
N VAL A 183 -16.91 -7.11 -0.51
CA VAL A 183 -16.51 -7.21 0.91
C VAL A 183 -15.30 -8.14 1.00
N ASP A 184 -14.39 -7.89 1.96
CA ASP A 184 -13.19 -8.69 2.15
C ASP A 184 -12.28 -8.77 0.90
N VAL A 185 -12.36 -7.76 0.04
CA VAL A 185 -11.53 -7.65 -1.17
C VAL A 185 -10.12 -7.25 -0.78
N LEU A 186 -9.15 -8.13 -1.08
CA LEU A 186 -7.72 -7.86 -1.11
C LEU A 186 -7.14 -8.46 -2.40
N GLU A 187 -6.83 -7.61 -3.38
CA GLU A 187 -6.34 -8.05 -4.70
C GLU A 187 -5.01 -7.45 -5.08
N CYS A 188 -4.10 -8.30 -5.55
CA CYS A 188 -2.71 -7.95 -5.83
C CYS A 188 -2.01 -9.09 -6.58
N LYS A 189 -0.77 -8.86 -7.03
CA LYS A 189 0.10 -9.96 -7.43
C LYS A 189 0.60 -10.68 -6.19
N THR A 190 0.15 -11.91 -5.94
CA THR A 190 0.60 -12.71 -4.81
C THR A 190 1.99 -13.29 -5.06
N ILE A 191 2.85 -13.21 -4.05
CA ILE A 191 4.18 -13.82 -3.99
C ILE A 191 4.12 -14.94 -2.95
N THR A 192 4.38 -16.18 -3.37
CA THR A 192 4.24 -17.37 -2.50
C THR A 192 5.54 -18.09 -2.20
N GLU A 193 6.57 -17.94 -3.04
CA GLU A 193 7.82 -18.74 -2.98
C GLU A 193 9.06 -17.94 -2.57
N ASN A 194 8.90 -16.71 -2.09
CA ASN A 194 10.05 -15.88 -1.75
C ASN A 194 10.69 -16.30 -0.42
N ILE A 195 12.02 -16.20 -0.36
CA ILE A 195 12.82 -16.56 0.82
C ILE A 195 13.44 -15.31 1.46
N PRO A 196 13.53 -15.23 2.81
CA PRO A 196 14.17 -14.10 3.46
C PRO A 196 15.66 -14.03 3.14
N VAL A 197 16.12 -12.86 2.71
CA VAL A 197 17.53 -12.65 2.37
C VAL A 197 18.37 -12.54 3.64
N ARG A 198 19.36 -13.41 3.78
CA ARG A 198 20.25 -13.50 4.96
C ARG A 198 21.67 -12.97 4.72
N GLU A 199 21.90 -12.39 3.54
CA GLU A 199 23.16 -11.74 3.20
C GLU A 199 23.18 -10.29 3.70
N ARG A 200 24.12 -9.94 4.60
CA ARG A 200 24.15 -8.63 5.30
C ARG A 200 24.22 -7.41 4.37
N ASN A 201 24.85 -7.55 3.20
CA ASN A 201 25.06 -6.46 2.25
C ASN A 201 23.85 -6.25 1.32
N ASN A 202 22.83 -7.11 1.42
CA ASN A 202 21.63 -6.96 0.63
C ASN A 202 20.68 -5.96 1.29
N LYS A 203 20.07 -5.06 0.51
CA LYS A 203 19.09 -4.09 1.02
C LYS A 203 17.87 -4.74 1.69
N TRP A 204 17.58 -6.00 1.37
CA TRP A 204 16.51 -6.82 1.96
C TRP A 204 16.99 -7.77 3.07
N PHE A 205 18.21 -7.55 3.59
CA PHE A 205 18.75 -8.35 4.69
C PHE A 205 17.85 -8.30 5.92
N ILE A 206 17.41 -9.48 6.35
CA ILE A 206 16.60 -9.65 7.55
C ILE A 206 17.18 -10.74 8.45
N THR A 207 17.23 -10.46 9.75
CA THR A 207 17.78 -11.37 10.76
C THR A 207 16.79 -12.46 11.16
N LEU A 208 17.27 -13.54 11.79
CA LEU A 208 16.40 -14.62 12.28
C LEU A 208 15.53 -14.15 13.46
N GLU A 209 16.03 -13.16 14.20
CA GLU A 209 15.34 -12.47 15.29
C GLU A 209 14.16 -11.63 14.77
N GLU A 210 14.34 -10.92 13.65
CA GLU A 210 13.27 -10.14 12.99
C GLU A 210 12.25 -11.04 12.27
N TYR A 211 12.71 -12.06 11.55
CA TYR A 211 11.85 -13.00 10.83
C TYR A 211 12.47 -14.40 10.83
N PRO A 212 11.86 -15.39 11.48
CA PRO A 212 12.52 -16.67 11.77
C PRO A 212 12.33 -17.75 10.74
N PHE A 213 11.39 -17.55 9.82
CA PHE A 213 11.02 -18.58 8.89
C PHE A 213 12.06 -18.68 7.79
N THR A 214 12.18 -19.87 7.21
CA THR A 214 13.00 -20.11 6.02
C THR A 214 12.32 -19.58 4.75
N LYS A 215 11.01 -19.26 4.83
CA LYS A 215 10.19 -18.81 3.72
C LYS A 215 9.25 -17.69 4.18
N PHE A 216 9.02 -16.70 3.32
CA PHE A 216 8.02 -15.68 3.61
C PHE A 216 6.62 -16.30 3.61
N LEU A 217 5.73 -15.80 4.48
CA LEU A 217 4.29 -16.05 4.31
C LEU A 217 3.87 -15.50 2.95
N PRO A 218 2.86 -16.09 2.28
CA PRO A 218 2.29 -15.47 1.08
C PRO A 218 1.93 -14.01 1.34
N TYR A 219 2.25 -13.13 0.39
CA TYR A 219 2.02 -11.69 0.50
C TYR A 219 1.81 -11.07 -0.88
N CYS A 220 1.19 -9.90 -0.94
CA CYS A 220 1.09 -9.08 -2.13
C CYS A 220 2.44 -8.44 -2.47
N ALA A 221 2.83 -8.46 -3.74
CA ALA A 221 3.96 -7.67 -4.22
C ALA A 221 3.75 -6.19 -3.84
N GLY A 222 4.79 -5.55 -3.28
CA GLY A 222 4.67 -4.25 -2.63
C GLY A 222 4.08 -3.15 -3.51
N HIS A 223 4.34 -3.19 -4.82
CA HIS A 223 4.01 -2.11 -5.75
C HIS A 223 2.53 -1.70 -5.71
N SER A 224 1.56 -2.62 -5.74
CA SER A 224 0.13 -2.23 -5.67
C SER A 224 -0.79 -3.27 -5.04
N SER A 225 -1.88 -2.78 -4.42
CA SER A 225 -2.99 -3.61 -3.95
C SER A 225 -4.32 -2.87 -3.99
N ILE A 226 -5.40 -3.60 -4.29
CA ILE A 226 -6.79 -3.15 -4.21
C ILE A 226 -7.37 -3.69 -2.91
N MET A 227 -8.00 -2.82 -2.13
CA MET A 227 -8.68 -3.17 -0.89
C MET A 227 -10.11 -2.63 -0.88
N SER A 228 -11.03 -3.41 -0.35
CA SER A 228 -12.32 -2.89 0.11
C SER A 228 -12.13 -2.06 1.39
N ILE A 229 -13.01 -1.09 1.64
CA ILE A 229 -12.88 -0.23 2.82
C ILE A 229 -12.95 -1.00 4.15
N ASP A 230 -13.69 -2.11 4.22
CA ASP A 230 -13.74 -2.93 5.42
C ASP A 230 -12.41 -3.66 5.68
N VAL A 231 -11.70 -4.10 4.63
CA VAL A 231 -10.35 -4.66 4.75
C VAL A 231 -9.38 -3.63 5.32
N VAL A 232 -9.38 -2.38 4.81
CA VAL A 232 -8.53 -1.31 5.35
C VAL A 232 -8.77 -1.11 6.86
N ARG A 233 -10.03 -1.11 7.29
CA ARG A 233 -10.38 -0.98 8.72
C ARG A 233 -9.97 -2.19 9.54
N LYS A 234 -10.17 -3.40 9.02
CA LYS A 234 -9.75 -4.66 9.67
C LYS A 234 -8.24 -4.69 9.84
N MET A 235 -7.47 -4.35 8.81
CA MET A 235 -6.01 -4.28 8.84
C MET A 235 -5.50 -3.22 9.82
N TYR A 236 -6.09 -2.01 9.84
CA TYR A 236 -5.72 -0.99 10.84
C TYR A 236 -5.95 -1.45 12.28
N ARG A 237 -7.03 -2.20 12.54
CA ARG A 237 -7.30 -2.74 13.88
C ARG A 237 -6.36 -3.87 14.25
N ALA A 238 -6.05 -4.74 13.28
CA ALA A 238 -5.11 -5.84 13.45
C ALA A 238 -3.69 -5.36 13.72
N SER A 239 -3.21 -4.33 13.00
CA SER A 239 -1.84 -3.82 13.12
C SER A 239 -1.45 -3.42 14.55
N LYS A 240 -2.42 -2.97 15.35
CA LYS A 240 -2.25 -2.61 16.77
C LYS A 240 -1.88 -3.77 17.69
N ASN A 241 -1.92 -5.01 17.19
CA ASN A 241 -1.67 -6.23 17.95
C ASN A 241 -0.74 -7.20 17.21
N VAL A 242 -0.10 -6.76 16.13
CA VAL A 242 0.88 -7.55 15.37
C VAL A 242 2.23 -6.84 15.45
N PRO A 243 3.29 -7.49 15.96
CA PRO A 243 4.57 -6.84 16.10
C PRO A 243 5.10 -6.39 14.76
N TYR A 244 5.79 -5.27 14.85
CA TYR A 244 6.39 -4.60 13.74
C TYR A 244 7.34 -5.51 12.98
N LEU A 245 7.23 -5.44 11.65
CA LEU A 245 8.20 -5.95 10.70
C LEU A 245 8.41 -4.84 9.68
N TRP A 246 9.66 -4.51 9.38
CA TRP A 246 9.99 -3.35 8.52
C TRP A 246 9.68 -3.56 7.03
N LEU A 247 9.47 -4.81 6.61
CA LEU A 247 8.97 -5.19 5.28
C LEU A 247 7.46 -5.00 5.26
N GLU A 248 6.98 -3.93 4.63
CA GLU A 248 5.58 -3.49 4.73
C GLU A 248 4.61 -4.41 4.00
N ASP A 249 5.06 -5.01 2.90
CA ASP A 249 4.31 -5.95 2.09
C ASP A 249 4.08 -7.27 2.84
N VAL A 250 5.14 -7.83 3.41
CA VAL A 250 5.09 -9.02 4.29
C VAL A 250 4.31 -8.72 5.58
N TYR A 251 4.49 -7.55 6.19
CA TYR A 251 3.73 -7.16 7.38
C TYR A 251 2.23 -7.02 7.06
N GLY A 252 1.89 -6.18 6.09
CA GLY A 252 0.50 -5.84 5.76
C GLY A 252 -0.24 -7.02 5.16
N SER A 253 0.17 -7.43 3.97
CA SER A 253 -0.54 -8.46 3.20
C SER A 253 -0.09 -9.89 3.52
N GLY A 254 0.94 -10.08 4.33
CA GLY A 254 1.29 -11.39 4.90
C GLY A 254 0.72 -11.57 6.30
N PHE A 255 1.24 -10.85 7.30
CA PHE A 255 0.82 -11.03 8.71
C PHE A 255 -0.62 -10.61 8.96
N LEU A 256 -1.02 -9.40 8.55
CA LEU A 256 -2.38 -8.92 8.85
C LEU A 256 -3.45 -9.71 8.08
N SER A 257 -3.22 -9.99 6.79
CA SER A 257 -4.18 -10.76 5.97
C SER A 257 -4.40 -12.17 6.53
N LEU A 258 -3.33 -12.86 6.93
CA LEU A 258 -3.40 -14.20 7.48
C LEU A 258 -4.17 -14.21 8.81
N LEU A 259 -3.87 -13.26 9.70
CA LEU A 259 -4.57 -13.11 10.96
C LEU A 259 -6.08 -12.87 10.75
N LEU A 260 -6.42 -12.07 9.75
CA LEU A 260 -7.78 -11.72 9.37
C LEU A 260 -8.47 -12.79 8.49
N LYS A 261 -7.74 -13.82 8.07
CA LYS A 261 -8.20 -14.86 7.13
C LYS A 261 -8.73 -14.28 5.82
N LEU A 262 -8.04 -13.28 5.28
CA LEU A 262 -8.34 -12.69 3.99
C LEU A 262 -7.72 -13.50 2.86
N ASP A 263 -8.49 -13.71 1.80
CA ASP A 263 -7.98 -14.28 0.56
C ASP A 263 -7.30 -13.20 -0.28
N MET A 264 -6.05 -13.45 -0.69
CA MET A 264 -5.34 -12.61 -1.66
C MET A 264 -5.61 -13.12 -3.06
N LEU A 265 -6.34 -12.33 -3.85
CA LEU A 265 -6.72 -12.71 -5.21
C LEU A 265 -5.90 -11.93 -6.24
N MET A 266 -5.53 -12.59 -7.34
CA MET A 266 -4.94 -11.88 -8.47
C MET A 266 -6.02 -11.12 -9.24
N PRO A 267 -5.87 -9.82 -9.52
CA PRO A 267 -6.83 -9.09 -10.33
C PRO A 267 -6.94 -9.69 -11.74
N LYS A 268 -8.16 -9.73 -12.29
CA LYS A 268 -8.48 -10.32 -13.62
C LYS A 268 -7.60 -9.76 -14.75
N PHE A 269 -7.28 -8.48 -14.65
CA PHE A 269 -6.52 -7.71 -15.64
C PHE A 269 -5.12 -7.36 -15.11
N TYR A 270 -4.49 -8.24 -14.34
CA TYR A 270 -3.11 -8.03 -13.94
C TYR A 270 -2.16 -8.50 -15.04
N VAL A 271 -1.41 -7.58 -15.65
CA VAL A 271 -0.34 -7.90 -16.60
C VAL A 271 0.90 -7.11 -16.25
N GLU A 272 2.05 -7.79 -16.18
CA GLU A 272 3.35 -7.12 -15.99
C GLU A 272 3.84 -6.62 -17.35
N PRO A 273 3.86 -5.30 -17.60
CA PRO A 273 4.35 -4.80 -18.87
C PRO A 273 5.87 -4.99 -18.89
N VAL A 274 6.37 -5.78 -19.83
CA VAL A 274 7.81 -5.86 -20.10
C VAL A 274 8.17 -4.62 -20.93
N LEU A 275 8.92 -3.68 -20.33
CA LEU A 275 9.37 -2.44 -20.97
C LEU A 275 10.55 -2.68 -21.95
N ASN A 276 10.50 -3.75 -22.77
CA ASN A 276 11.49 -4.02 -23.81
C ASN A 276 10.91 -3.83 -25.21
N GLY A 277 10.33 -2.64 -25.43
CA GLY A 277 10.08 -2.09 -26.76
C GLY A 277 9.23 -2.96 -27.68
N LEU A 278 7.91 -2.92 -27.50
CA LEU A 278 6.86 -3.02 -28.52
C LEU A 278 5.52 -2.77 -27.81
N TYR A 279 4.82 -1.70 -28.18
CA TYR A 279 3.57 -1.27 -27.56
C TYR A 279 2.39 -2.16 -28.00
N GLU A 280 2.37 -3.40 -27.57
CA GLU A 280 1.09 -4.06 -27.32
C GLU A 280 0.70 -3.68 -25.90
N MET A 281 -0.27 -2.79 -25.74
CA MET A 281 -0.77 -2.39 -24.43
C MET A 281 -1.93 -3.31 -24.05
N PRO A 282 -1.69 -4.38 -23.26
CA PRO A 282 -2.77 -5.23 -22.79
C PRO A 282 -3.70 -4.41 -21.87
N CYS A 283 -4.95 -4.87 -21.79
CA CYS A 283 -5.93 -4.41 -20.80
C CYS A 283 -5.42 -4.73 -19.38
N SER A 284 -4.46 -3.94 -18.88
CA SER A 284 -3.86 -4.09 -17.55
C SER A 284 -4.37 -3.02 -16.60
N LEU A 285 -4.70 -3.40 -15.36
CA LEU A 285 -5.05 -2.43 -14.32
C LEU A 285 -3.85 -1.60 -13.88
N PHE A 286 -2.67 -2.22 -13.89
CA PHE A 286 -1.44 -1.65 -13.36
C PHE A 286 -0.34 -1.73 -14.40
N TYR A 287 0.35 -0.63 -14.59
CA TYR A 287 1.54 -0.59 -15.41
C TYR A 287 2.74 -0.24 -14.52
N LEU A 288 3.79 -1.06 -14.56
CA LEU A 288 4.93 -1.00 -13.64
C LEU A 288 6.14 -0.30 -14.27
N ASN A 289 7.06 0.19 -13.43
CA ASN A 289 8.33 0.82 -13.82
C ASN A 289 8.20 2.03 -14.75
N ILE A 290 7.03 2.66 -14.83
CA ILE A 290 6.76 3.71 -15.81
C ILE A 290 7.50 4.99 -15.45
N LEU A 291 7.58 5.30 -14.16
CA LEU A 291 7.99 6.62 -13.67
C LEU A 291 9.52 6.81 -13.63
N LYS A 292 10.28 5.87 -14.23
CA LYS A 292 11.75 5.97 -14.39
C LYS A 292 12.18 7.00 -15.44
N ASN A 293 11.30 7.39 -16.37
CA ASN A 293 11.57 8.44 -17.36
C ASN A 293 10.30 9.26 -17.62
N TYR A 294 10.30 10.51 -17.15
CA TYR A 294 9.14 11.41 -17.18
C TYR A 294 8.48 11.56 -18.56
N ASN A 295 9.28 11.75 -19.62
CA ASN A 295 8.75 11.95 -20.97
C ASN A 295 8.13 10.65 -21.51
N ASN A 296 8.79 9.51 -21.29
CA ASN A 296 8.26 8.21 -21.68
C ASN A 296 6.95 7.90 -20.94
N SER A 297 6.87 8.26 -19.65
CA SER A 297 5.65 8.08 -18.85
C SER A 297 4.46 8.87 -19.41
N LEU A 298 4.68 10.13 -19.81
CA LEU A 298 3.62 10.96 -20.38
C LEU A 298 3.16 10.46 -21.75
N GLU A 299 4.08 10.08 -22.63
CA GLU A 299 3.72 9.50 -23.93
C GLU A 299 2.97 8.18 -23.78
N MET A 300 3.39 7.34 -22.84
CA MET A 300 2.68 6.11 -22.51
C MET A 300 1.29 6.41 -21.91
N TRP A 301 1.13 7.41 -21.04
CA TRP A 301 -0.19 7.82 -20.54
C TRP A 301 -1.13 8.32 -21.64
N LYS A 302 -0.61 9.14 -22.58
CA LYS A 302 -1.35 9.54 -23.78
C LYS A 302 -1.77 8.32 -24.61
N THR A 303 -0.92 7.29 -24.64
CA THR A 303 -1.19 6.04 -25.34
C THR A 303 -2.30 5.25 -24.64
N ILE A 304 -2.23 5.02 -23.32
CA ILE A 304 -3.27 4.37 -22.51
C ILE A 304 -4.64 5.00 -22.81
N THR A 305 -4.74 6.31 -22.62
CA THR A 305 -5.99 7.07 -22.78
C THR A 305 -6.50 7.12 -24.23
N LYS A 306 -5.61 7.03 -25.23
CA LYS A 306 -5.99 6.96 -26.66
C LYS A 306 -6.45 5.56 -27.07
N TYR A 307 -5.82 4.51 -26.56
CA TYR A 307 -6.13 3.11 -26.90
C TYR A 307 -7.40 2.61 -26.22
N GLU A 308 -7.76 3.12 -25.04
CA GLU A 308 -9.06 2.84 -24.39
C GLU A 308 -10.26 3.27 -25.24
N LYS A 309 -10.11 4.32 -26.07
CA LYS A 309 -11.15 4.69 -27.04
C LYS A 309 -11.27 3.69 -28.21
N ARG A 310 -10.30 2.80 -28.37
CA ARG A 310 -10.15 1.91 -29.54
C ARG A 310 -10.32 0.43 -29.20
N LEU A 311 -9.99 0.00 -27.99
CA LEU A 311 -10.10 -1.37 -27.53
C LEU A 311 -11.30 -1.53 -26.59
N ASN A 312 -12.23 -2.43 -26.94
CA ASN A 312 -13.22 -2.96 -26.01
C ASN A 312 -12.51 -3.92 -25.06
N CYS A 313 -11.78 -3.39 -24.05
CA CYS A 313 -11.37 -4.20 -22.91
C CYS A 313 -12.66 -4.70 -22.23
N SER A 314 -13.08 -5.93 -22.55
CA SER A 314 -14.32 -6.50 -22.01
C SER A 314 -14.11 -6.82 -20.54
N VAL A 315 -14.52 -5.89 -19.67
CA VAL A 315 -14.67 -6.09 -18.23
C VAL A 315 -15.73 -7.15 -17.99
#